data_AF-C9MVU8-F1
#
_entry.id   AF-C9MVU8-F1
#
_cell.length_a   1.000
_cell.length_b   1.000
_cell.length_c   1.000
_cell.angle_alpha   90.00
_cell.angle_beta   90.00
_cell.angle_gamma   90.00
#
_symmetry.space_group_name_H-M   'P 1'
#
loop_
_entity.id
_entity.type
_entity.pdbx_description
1 polymer ?
#
loop_
_entity_poly.entity_id
_entity_poly.type
_entity_poly.pdbx_seq_one_letter_code
_entity_poly.pdbx_strand_id
1 'polypeptide(L)'
;MLFYYKKIFGAVISFFYILVNFNFYNSIFHEYVNDRIFHITLWLGIVETLFWIMLLYSVFYLEDRSSGANAKSQQEAEKEAARDVRDLLICFAIFLLSLACVNISRVILQSSPYMNDTVSSVSSYVLFVGGTRVLFIFASIVFIIIAISRRSILLIIIAVLNLGNSAMIWLDFDANITAILRIVIAVLAIIHYIFLKNTVKYTFRENNNTEIEMKSNKELKLNKQEDEK
;
A
#
# COMPACT_ATOMS: atom_id res chain seq x y z
N MET A 1 8.20 -13.93 17.95
CA MET A 1 9.23 -13.88 16.90
C MET A 1 8.69 -13.47 15.54
N LEU A 2 7.68 -14.16 14.98
CA LEU A 2 7.16 -13.94 13.61
C LEU A 2 6.76 -12.47 13.31
N PHE A 3 6.21 -11.75 14.28
CA PHE A 3 5.85 -10.32 14.13
C PHE A 3 7.06 -9.38 14.05
N TYR A 4 8.14 -9.68 14.79
CA TYR A 4 9.37 -8.88 14.74
C TYR A 4 10.07 -9.04 13.38
N TYR A 5 10.09 -10.26 12.84
CA TYR A 5 10.55 -10.52 11.48
C TYR A 5 9.74 -9.77 10.43
N LYS A 6 8.41 -9.67 10.58
CA LYS A 6 7.55 -8.91 9.65
C LYS A 6 7.86 -7.41 9.64
N LYS A 7 8.15 -6.81 10.80
CA LYS A 7 8.57 -5.40 10.90
C LYS A 7 9.92 -5.14 10.25
N ILE A 8 10.90 -6.00 10.53
CA ILE A 8 12.23 -5.92 9.92
C ILE A 8 12.09 -6.07 8.41
N PHE A 9 11.29 -7.04 7.95
CA PHE A 9 11.07 -7.25 6.52
C PHE A 9 10.42 -6.04 5.85
N GLY A 10 9.41 -5.42 6.49
CA GLY A 10 8.81 -4.16 6.01
C GLY A 10 9.83 -3.03 5.92
N ALA A 11 10.67 -2.87 6.95
CA ALA A 11 11.74 -1.87 6.95
C ALA A 11 12.80 -2.11 5.86
N VAL A 12 13.17 -3.37 5.62
CA VAL A 12 14.10 -3.78 4.56
C VAL A 12 13.52 -3.47 3.18
N ILE A 13 12.25 -3.78 2.95
CA ILE A 13 11.58 -3.43 1.69
C ILE A 13 11.51 -1.91 1.51
N SER A 14 11.21 -1.14 2.55
CA SER A 14 11.25 0.33 2.50
C SER A 14 12.65 0.85 2.17
N PHE A 15 13.71 0.21 2.70
CA PHE A 15 15.08 0.56 2.34
C PHE A 15 15.40 0.29 0.87
N PHE A 16 14.99 -0.88 0.34
CA PHE A 16 15.09 -1.15 -1.10
C PHE A 16 14.30 -0.14 -1.92
N TYR A 17 13.11 0.25 -1.45
CA TYR A 17 12.28 1.25 -2.10
C TYR A 17 12.99 2.62 -2.19
N ILE A 18 13.76 3.00 -1.17
CA ILE A 18 14.63 4.19 -1.22
C ILE A 18 15.68 4.04 -2.33
N LEU A 19 16.38 2.91 -2.39
CA LEU A 19 17.46 2.68 -3.38
C LEU A 19 16.95 2.75 -4.83
N VAL A 20 15.81 2.14 -5.12
CA VAL A 20 15.25 2.16 -6.48
C VAL A 20 14.77 3.56 -6.88
N ASN A 21 14.25 4.35 -5.93
CA ASN A 21 13.88 5.74 -6.19
C ASN A 21 15.11 6.64 -6.39
N PHE A 22 16.22 6.40 -5.68
CA PHE A 22 17.48 7.08 -5.97
C PHE A 22 18.00 6.75 -7.36
N ASN A 23 17.93 5.49 -7.78
CA ASN A 23 18.34 5.09 -9.12
C ASN A 23 17.46 5.73 -10.20
N PHE A 24 16.15 5.76 -9.99
CA PHE A 24 15.20 6.42 -10.87
C PHE A 24 15.40 7.94 -10.93
N TYR A 25 15.68 8.59 -9.80
CA TYR A 25 16.07 10.00 -9.76
C TYR A 25 17.32 10.26 -10.61
N ASN A 26 18.35 9.42 -10.46
CA ASN A 26 19.60 9.58 -11.21
C ASN A 26 19.45 9.32 -12.71
N SER A 27 18.46 8.53 -13.15
CA SER A 27 18.19 8.32 -14.58
C SER A 27 17.69 9.55 -15.32
N ILE A 28 17.25 10.59 -14.60
CA ILE A 28 16.79 11.84 -15.22
C ILE A 28 17.98 12.71 -15.66
N PHE A 29 19.12 12.58 -14.98
CA PHE A 29 20.33 13.36 -15.25
C PHE A 29 21.32 12.66 -16.18
N HIS A 30 20.98 11.47 -16.67
CA HIS A 30 21.83 10.67 -17.54
C HIS A 30 21.04 10.19 -18.75
N GLU A 31 21.59 10.39 -19.95
CA GLU A 31 21.04 9.81 -21.18
C GLU A 31 21.33 8.30 -21.20
N TYR A 32 20.47 7.54 -20.51
CA TYR A 32 20.53 6.10 -20.54
C TYR A 32 19.86 5.54 -21.79
N VAL A 33 20.42 4.45 -22.30
CA VAL A 33 19.79 3.67 -23.36
C VAL A 33 18.43 3.18 -22.87
N ASN A 34 17.44 3.14 -23.76
CA ASN A 34 16.06 2.70 -23.48
C ASN A 34 15.98 1.41 -22.66
N ASP A 35 16.83 0.42 -22.94
CA ASP A 35 16.92 -0.84 -22.20
C ASP A 35 17.22 -0.63 -20.71
N ARG A 36 18.14 0.28 -20.39
CA ARG A 36 18.46 0.62 -19.00
C ARG A 36 17.31 1.37 -18.32
N ILE A 37 16.63 2.28 -19.01
CA ILE A 37 15.45 2.98 -18.48
C ILE A 37 14.30 1.99 -18.23
N PHE A 38 14.10 1.03 -19.13
CA PHE A 38 13.15 -0.06 -18.96
C PHE A 38 13.44 -0.86 -17.68
N HIS A 39 14.67 -1.29 -17.47
CA HIS A 39 15.04 -2.04 -16.27
C HIS A 39 14.88 -1.22 -14.98
N ILE A 40 15.25 0.06 -14.99
CA ILE A 40 15.08 0.96 -13.83
C ILE A 40 13.60 1.13 -13.48
N THR A 41 12.75 1.42 -14.48
CA THR A 41 11.31 1.67 -14.28
C THR A 41 10.54 0.40 -13.90
N LEU A 42 10.90 -0.74 -14.50
CA LEU A 42 10.32 -2.05 -14.16
C LEU A 42 10.66 -2.43 -12.72
N TRP A 43 11.93 -2.32 -12.34
CA TRP A 43 12.38 -2.66 -11.00
C TRP A 43 11.76 -1.74 -9.95
N LEU A 44 11.65 -0.44 -10.25
CA LEU A 44 10.91 0.52 -9.43
C LEU A 44 9.46 0.06 -9.22
N GLY A 45 8.74 -0.32 -10.28
CA GLY A 45 7.35 -0.75 -10.18
C GLY A 45 7.15 -2.02 -9.33
N ILE A 46 8.09 -2.98 -9.44
CA ILE A 46 8.06 -4.21 -8.62
C ILE A 46 8.26 -3.87 -7.14
N VAL A 47 9.30 -3.11 -6.82
CA VAL A 47 9.62 -2.77 -5.42
C VAL A 47 8.55 -1.84 -4.82
N GLU A 48 8.01 -0.90 -5.59
CA GLU A 48 6.90 -0.02 -5.18
C GLU A 48 5.65 -0.84 -4.80
N THR A 49 5.32 -1.85 -5.61
CA THR A 49 4.19 -2.75 -5.33
C THR A 49 4.41 -3.54 -4.03
N LEU A 50 5.60 -4.11 -3.85
CA LEU A 50 5.95 -4.84 -2.60
C LEU A 50 5.92 -3.92 -1.37
N PHE A 51 6.43 -2.70 -1.51
CA PHE A 51 6.40 -1.68 -0.46
C PHE A 51 4.97 -1.39 -0.01
N TRP A 52 4.06 -1.10 -0.96
CA TRP A 52 2.67 -0.80 -0.64
C TRP A 52 1.93 -2.00 -0.04
N ILE A 53 2.17 -3.23 -0.53
CA ILE A 53 1.62 -4.45 0.08
C ILE A 53 2.00 -4.53 1.56
N MET A 54 3.27 -4.33 1.89
CA MET A 54 3.75 -4.38 3.28
C MET A 54 3.18 -3.25 4.14
N LEU A 55 3.01 -2.06 3.58
CA LEU A 55 2.48 -0.91 4.31
C LEU A 55 0.99 -1.08 4.59
N LEU A 56 0.20 -1.49 3.59
CA LEU A 56 -1.23 -1.78 3.73
C LEU A 56 -1.46 -2.94 4.70
N TYR A 57 -0.63 -3.99 4.64
CA TYR A 57 -0.70 -5.08 5.60
C TYR A 57 -0.51 -4.60 7.05
N SER A 58 0.30 -3.55 7.27
CA SER A 58 0.51 -2.99 8.61
C SER A 58 -0.76 -2.39 9.23
N VAL A 59 -1.73 -2.00 8.40
CA VAL A 59 -2.99 -1.37 8.83
C VAL A 59 -3.87 -2.34 9.63
N PHE A 60 -3.80 -3.64 9.34
CA PHE A 60 -4.54 -4.68 10.08
C PHE A 60 -4.09 -4.80 11.55
N TYR A 61 -2.95 -4.24 11.91
CA TYR A 61 -2.44 -4.23 13.29
C TYR A 61 -2.86 -2.99 14.08
N LEU A 62 -3.53 -2.03 13.44
CA LEU A 62 -3.99 -0.81 14.10
C LEU A 62 -5.41 -0.96 14.60
N GLU A 63 -5.71 -0.28 15.71
CA GLU A 63 -7.01 -0.34 16.34
C GLU A 63 -8.04 0.55 15.63
N ASP A 64 -9.16 -0.05 15.24
CA ASP A 64 -10.33 0.68 14.73
C ASP A 64 -11.18 1.25 15.88
N ARG A 65 -11.60 2.51 15.75
CA ARG A 65 -12.52 3.19 16.68
C ARG A 65 -13.95 2.66 16.60
N SER A 66 -14.39 2.10 15.47
CA SER A 66 -15.79 1.67 15.27
C SER A 66 -16.27 0.68 16.35
N SER A 67 -15.36 -0.16 16.84
CA SER A 67 -15.64 -1.22 17.82
C SER A 67 -15.82 -0.71 19.27
N GLY A 68 -15.54 0.56 19.57
CA GLY A 68 -15.49 1.09 20.94
C GLY A 68 -16.74 1.84 21.43
N ALA A 69 -17.79 1.99 20.62
CA ALA A 69 -18.83 2.99 20.90
C ALA A 69 -20.19 2.45 21.38
N ASN A 70 -20.49 1.15 21.30
CA ASN A 70 -21.74 0.60 21.85
C ASN A 70 -21.55 -0.84 22.30
N ALA A 71 -22.07 -1.20 23.46
CA ALA A 71 -22.18 -2.58 23.93
C ALA A 71 -23.15 -3.36 23.04
N LYS A 72 -22.71 -3.75 21.85
CA LYS A 72 -23.42 -4.68 20.96
C LYS A 72 -23.17 -6.10 21.44
N SER A 73 -24.14 -7.00 21.20
CA SER A 73 -23.99 -8.42 21.48
C SER A 73 -22.73 -8.96 20.79
N GLN A 74 -22.07 -9.96 21.39
CA GLN A 74 -20.80 -10.52 20.89
C GLN A 74 -20.88 -10.93 19.41
N GLN A 75 -22.02 -11.50 18.98
CA GLN A 75 -22.29 -11.86 17.57
C GLN A 75 -22.41 -10.66 16.62
N GLU A 76 -22.93 -9.52 17.07
CA GLU A 76 -23.03 -8.31 16.23
C GLU A 76 -21.66 -7.66 16.04
N ALA A 77 -20.83 -7.67 17.07
CA ALA A 77 -19.45 -7.17 16.99
C ALA A 77 -18.57 -8.03 16.06
N GLU A 78 -18.77 -9.35 16.04
CA GLU A 78 -18.07 -10.27 15.13
C GLU A 78 -18.45 -10.04 13.67
N LYS A 79 -19.75 -9.91 13.37
CA LYS A 79 -20.23 -9.62 12.00
C LYS A 79 -19.75 -8.26 11.49
N GLU A 80 -19.67 -7.26 12.37
CA GLU A 80 -19.17 -5.92 12.03
C GLU A 80 -17.66 -5.96 11.74
N ALA A 81 -16.86 -6.68 12.54
CA ALA A 81 -15.43 -6.84 12.31
C ALA A 81 -15.12 -7.60 11.00
N ALA A 82 -15.87 -8.66 10.69
CA ALA A 82 -15.70 -9.40 9.45
C ALA A 82 -16.03 -8.53 8.22
N ARG A 83 -17.07 -7.69 8.32
CA ARG A 83 -17.42 -6.72 7.27
C ARG A 83 -16.31 -5.68 7.06
N ASP A 84 -15.79 -5.10 8.15
CA ASP A 84 -14.71 -4.11 8.09
C ASP A 84 -13.43 -4.67 7.45
N VAL A 85 -13.04 -5.90 7.80
CA VAL A 85 -11.89 -6.59 7.18
C VAL A 85 -12.09 -6.77 5.67
N ARG A 86 -13.28 -7.21 5.27
CA ARG A 86 -13.60 -7.44 3.85
C ARG A 86 -13.57 -6.12 3.07
N ASP A 87 -14.19 -5.08 3.61
CA ASP A 87 -14.25 -3.77 2.96
C ASP A 87 -12.83 -3.16 2.85
N LEU A 88 -11.99 -3.34 3.89
CA LEU A 88 -10.58 -2.97 3.86
C LEU A 88 -9.79 -3.72 2.77
N LEU A 89 -10.01 -5.02 2.64
CA LEU A 89 -9.35 -5.85 1.63
C LEU A 89 -9.74 -5.44 0.21
N ILE A 90 -11.01 -5.10 -0.01
CA ILE A 90 -11.49 -4.56 -1.29
C ILE A 90 -10.80 -3.22 -1.59
N CYS A 91 -10.73 -2.30 -0.63
CA CYS A 91 -10.04 -1.02 -0.81
C CYS A 91 -8.55 -1.22 -1.13
N PHE A 92 -7.87 -2.16 -0.45
CA PHE A 92 -6.47 -2.47 -0.71
C PHE A 92 -6.26 -3.10 -2.09
N ALA A 93 -7.16 -3.97 -2.53
CA ALA A 93 -7.11 -4.55 -3.87
C ALA A 93 -7.24 -3.47 -4.96
N ILE A 94 -8.19 -2.54 -4.81
CA ILE A 94 -8.38 -1.41 -5.74
C ILE A 94 -7.13 -0.51 -5.77
N PHE A 95 -6.56 -0.23 -4.59
CA PHE A 95 -5.33 0.56 -4.49
C PHE A 95 -4.15 -0.13 -5.20
N LEU A 96 -3.93 -1.42 -4.97
CA LEU A 96 -2.82 -2.16 -5.57
C LEU A 96 -3.01 -2.35 -7.07
N LEU A 97 -4.23 -2.59 -7.53
CA LEU A 97 -4.54 -2.72 -8.96
C LEU A 97 -4.29 -1.40 -9.70
N SER A 98 -4.77 -0.28 -9.15
CA SER A 98 -4.52 1.04 -9.73
C SER A 98 -3.03 1.40 -9.73
N LEU A 99 -2.30 1.10 -8.65
CA LEU A 99 -0.85 1.26 -8.58
C LEU A 99 -0.13 0.43 -9.65
N ALA A 100 -0.49 -0.83 -9.84
CA ALA A 100 0.10 -1.69 -10.86
C ALA A 100 -0.13 -1.13 -12.27
N CYS A 101 -1.34 -0.63 -12.56
CA CYS A 101 -1.63 0.04 -13.83
C CYS A 101 -0.80 1.31 -14.04
N VAL A 102 -0.63 2.14 -13.00
CA VAL A 102 0.23 3.32 -13.05
C VAL A 102 1.69 2.93 -13.32
N ASN A 103 2.19 1.87 -12.68
CA ASN A 103 3.55 1.38 -12.91
C ASN A 103 3.76 0.86 -14.33
N ILE A 104 2.79 0.11 -14.88
CA ILE A 104 2.83 -0.34 -16.27
C ILE A 104 2.82 0.87 -17.21
N SER A 105 1.96 1.85 -16.96
CA SER A 105 1.92 3.10 -17.72
C SER A 105 3.27 3.82 -17.70
N ARG A 106 3.93 3.92 -16.54
CA ARG A 106 5.26 4.53 -16.40
C ARG A 106 6.28 3.82 -17.28
N VAL A 107 6.34 2.49 -17.21
CA VAL A 107 7.26 1.69 -18.02
C VAL A 107 7.03 1.96 -19.51
N ILE A 108 5.79 1.92 -19.98
CA ILE A 108 5.46 2.13 -21.39
C ILE A 108 5.85 3.53 -21.87
N LEU A 109 5.53 4.57 -21.09
CA LEU A 109 5.75 5.97 -21.49
C LEU A 109 7.21 6.40 -21.42
N GLN A 110 7.98 5.86 -20.47
CA GLN A 110 9.35 6.33 -20.21
C GLN A 110 10.42 5.46 -20.88
N SER A 111 10.16 4.18 -21.16
CA SER A 111 11.20 3.29 -21.68
C SER A 111 11.41 3.37 -23.19
N SER A 112 10.44 3.85 -23.96
CA SER A 112 10.54 3.88 -25.42
C SER A 112 9.78 5.08 -26.02
N PRO A 113 10.46 5.97 -26.75
CA PRO A 113 9.82 7.06 -27.48
C PRO A 113 8.74 6.57 -28.46
N TYR A 114 8.98 5.45 -29.15
CA TYR A 114 8.00 4.87 -30.08
C TYR A 114 6.73 4.41 -29.38
N MET A 115 6.87 3.80 -28.19
CA MET A 115 5.72 3.38 -27.40
C MET A 115 4.95 4.58 -26.85
N ASN A 116 5.68 5.63 -26.43
CA ASN A 116 5.08 6.88 -25.99
C ASN A 116 4.23 7.51 -27.11
N ASP A 117 4.79 7.65 -28.30
CA ASP A 117 4.08 8.20 -29.48
C ASP A 117 2.82 7.37 -29.83
N THR A 118 2.91 6.06 -29.73
CA THR A 118 1.77 5.16 -29.98
C THR A 118 0.66 5.35 -28.93
N VAL A 119 1.03 5.45 -27.66
CA VAL A 119 0.08 5.68 -26.57
C VAL A 119 -0.58 7.05 -26.69
N SER A 120 0.18 8.08 -27.07
CA SER A 120 -0.32 9.45 -27.22
C SER A 120 -1.19 9.66 -28.45
N SER A 121 -1.01 8.85 -29.50
CA SER A 121 -1.77 8.96 -30.75
C SER A 121 -3.07 8.15 -30.77
N VAL A 122 -3.17 7.08 -29.97
CA VAL A 122 -4.35 6.21 -29.91
C VAL A 122 -5.24 6.62 -28.73
N SER A 123 -6.42 7.17 -29.04
CA SER A 123 -7.39 7.67 -28.04
C SER A 123 -7.69 6.67 -26.91
N SER A 124 -7.84 5.38 -27.22
CA SER A 124 -8.08 4.34 -26.21
C SER A 124 -6.92 4.17 -25.22
N TYR A 125 -5.67 4.31 -25.67
CA TYR A 125 -4.50 4.20 -24.80
C TYR A 125 -4.31 5.45 -23.95
N VAL A 126 -4.56 6.64 -24.51
CA VAL A 126 -4.62 7.89 -23.74
C VAL A 126 -5.65 7.79 -22.63
N LEU A 127 -6.86 7.32 -22.94
CA LEU A 127 -7.93 7.17 -21.96
C LEU A 127 -7.59 6.12 -20.88
N PHE A 128 -6.96 5.02 -21.26
CA PHE A 128 -6.52 3.99 -20.31
C PHE A 128 -5.43 4.52 -19.36
N VAL A 129 -4.39 5.17 -19.90
CA VAL A 129 -3.29 5.74 -19.12
C VAL A 129 -3.77 6.88 -18.22
N GLY A 130 -4.55 7.82 -18.77
CA GLY A 130 -5.11 8.93 -17.99
C GLY A 130 -6.09 8.44 -16.93
N GLY A 131 -6.99 7.52 -17.31
CA GLY A 131 -8.02 6.97 -16.42
C GLY A 131 -7.45 6.19 -15.24
N THR A 132 -6.39 5.40 -15.46
CA THR A 132 -5.73 4.64 -14.37
C THR A 132 -5.03 5.55 -13.37
N ARG A 133 -4.43 6.67 -13.82
CA ARG A 133 -3.85 7.69 -12.93
C ARG A 133 -4.92 8.41 -12.11
N VAL A 134 -6.06 8.74 -12.71
CA VAL A 134 -7.22 9.32 -11.99
C VAL A 134 -7.76 8.33 -10.96
N LEU A 135 -7.89 7.05 -11.33
CA LEU A 135 -8.29 6.00 -10.39
C LEU A 135 -7.34 5.89 -9.19
N PHE A 136 -6.03 6.05 -9.42
CA PHE A 136 -5.03 6.04 -8.34
C PHE A 136 -5.17 7.24 -7.38
N ILE A 137 -5.58 8.41 -7.88
CA ILE A 137 -5.93 9.56 -7.03
C ILE A 137 -7.12 9.21 -6.12
N PHE A 138 -8.19 8.64 -6.69
CA PHE A 138 -9.34 8.20 -5.90
C PHE A 138 -8.96 7.15 -4.85
N ALA A 139 -8.16 6.16 -5.23
CA ALA A 139 -7.65 5.15 -4.30
C ALA A 139 -6.81 5.78 -3.16
N SER A 140 -6.02 6.81 -3.48
CA SER A 140 -5.23 7.56 -2.48
C SER A 140 -6.12 8.33 -1.49
N ILE A 141 -7.23 8.93 -1.96
CA ILE A 141 -8.22 9.58 -1.08
C ILE A 141 -8.86 8.57 -0.14
N VAL A 142 -9.28 7.40 -0.66
CA VAL A 142 -9.85 6.32 0.17
C VAL A 142 -8.85 5.84 1.21
N PHE A 143 -7.56 5.74 0.85
CA PHE A 143 -6.50 5.37 1.79
C PHE A 143 -6.35 6.38 2.94
N ILE A 144 -6.51 7.68 2.69
CA ILE A 144 -6.53 8.71 3.74
C ILE A 144 -7.67 8.45 4.74
N ILE A 145 -8.88 8.15 4.23
CA ILE A 145 -10.05 7.88 5.09
C ILE A 145 -9.77 6.68 6.01
N ILE A 146 -9.17 5.61 5.46
CA ILE A 146 -8.74 4.43 6.23
C ILE A 146 -7.70 4.80 7.28
N ALA A 147 -6.68 5.58 6.91
CA ALA A 147 -5.62 6.00 7.83
C ALA A 147 -6.18 6.83 9.01
N ILE A 148 -7.15 7.72 8.74
CA ILE A 148 -7.87 8.49 9.76
C ILE A 148 -8.66 7.57 10.68
N SER A 149 -9.40 6.60 10.13
CA SER A 149 -10.18 5.62 10.90
C SER A 149 -9.29 4.84 11.89
N ARG A 150 -8.07 4.47 11.47
CA ARG A 150 -7.10 3.70 12.25
C ARG A 150 -6.22 4.52 13.19
N ARG A 151 -6.44 5.84 13.29
CA ARG A 151 -5.77 6.79 14.22
C ARG A 151 -4.23 6.77 14.19
N SER A 152 -3.62 6.34 13.09
CA SER A 152 -2.15 6.41 12.96
C SER A 152 -1.76 7.71 12.28
N ILE A 153 -1.20 8.65 13.07
CA ILE A 153 -0.72 9.93 12.57
C ILE A 153 0.32 9.74 11.46
N LEU A 154 1.22 8.77 11.61
CA LEU A 154 2.24 8.46 10.59
C LEU A 154 1.62 7.97 9.28
N LEU A 155 0.60 7.10 9.35
CA LEU A 155 -0.08 6.64 8.13
C LEU A 155 -0.89 7.77 7.48
N ILE A 156 -1.48 8.67 8.26
CA ILE A 156 -2.18 9.83 7.71
C ILE A 156 -1.20 10.71 6.93
N ILE A 157 -0.02 10.98 7.49
CA ILE A 157 1.03 11.74 6.79
C ILE A 157 1.45 11.01 5.51
N ILE A 158 1.73 9.69 5.56
CA ILE A 158 2.09 8.91 4.38
C ILE A 158 0.98 8.95 3.32
N ALA A 159 -0.29 8.84 3.72
CA ALA A 159 -1.42 8.87 2.81
C ALA A 159 -1.57 10.23 2.11
N VAL A 160 -1.39 11.34 2.84
CA VAL A 160 -1.41 12.69 2.27
C VAL A 160 -0.25 12.92 1.31
N LEU A 161 0.97 12.48 1.65
CA LEU A 161 2.10 12.53 0.73
C LEU A 161 1.86 11.68 -0.52
N ASN A 162 1.23 10.51 -0.37
CA ASN A 162 0.88 9.67 -1.51
C ASN A 162 -0.18 10.31 -2.42
N LEU A 163 -1.15 11.04 -1.84
CA LEU A 163 -2.08 11.84 -2.63
C LEU A 163 -1.33 12.89 -3.46
N GLY A 164 -0.35 13.59 -2.86
CA GLY A 164 0.55 14.50 -3.59
C GLY A 164 1.28 13.81 -4.73
N ASN A 165 1.85 12.63 -4.49
CA ASN A 165 2.47 11.81 -5.54
C ASN A 165 1.49 11.45 -6.66
N SER A 166 0.29 10.97 -6.32
CA SER A 166 -0.72 10.58 -7.31
C SER A 166 -1.13 11.75 -8.21
N ALA A 167 -1.27 12.95 -7.64
CA ALA A 167 -1.56 14.18 -8.40
C ALA A 167 -0.38 14.59 -9.30
N MET A 168 0.86 14.50 -8.81
CA MET A 168 2.04 14.78 -9.62
C MET A 168 2.22 13.78 -10.77
N ILE A 169 1.95 12.50 -10.55
CA ILE A 169 1.95 11.47 -11.60
C ILE A 169 0.89 11.78 -12.66
N TRP A 170 -0.30 12.23 -12.24
CA TRP A 170 -1.35 12.63 -13.17
C TRP A 170 -0.95 13.84 -14.02
N LEU A 171 -0.23 14.81 -13.45
CA LEU A 171 0.30 16.00 -14.14
C LEU A 171 1.59 15.74 -14.94
N ASP A 172 1.99 14.49 -15.16
CA ASP A 172 3.23 14.10 -15.84
C ASP A 172 4.53 14.59 -15.18
N PHE A 173 4.48 14.99 -13.90
CA PHE A 173 5.67 15.29 -13.10
C PHE A 173 6.28 14.03 -12.45
N ASP A 174 6.11 12.86 -13.08
CA ASP A 174 6.59 11.56 -12.57
C ASP A 174 8.10 11.37 -12.81
N ALA A 175 8.88 12.26 -12.20
CA ALA A 175 10.32 12.37 -12.34
C ALA A 175 10.95 12.76 -10.99
N ASN A 176 11.58 13.94 -10.92
CA ASN A 176 12.40 14.36 -9.78
C ASN A 176 11.61 14.46 -8.46
N ILE A 177 10.51 15.21 -8.48
CA ILE A 177 9.79 15.56 -7.25
C ILE A 177 9.07 14.33 -6.69
N THR A 178 8.47 13.51 -7.55
CA THR A 178 7.80 12.27 -7.11
C THR A 178 8.79 11.24 -6.57
N ALA A 179 10.00 11.14 -7.12
CA ALA A 179 11.04 10.26 -6.59
C ALA A 179 11.44 10.69 -5.16
N ILE A 180 11.68 11.99 -4.94
CA ILE A 180 12.00 12.53 -3.61
C ILE A 180 10.84 12.29 -2.63
N LEU A 181 9.61 12.56 -3.04
CA LEU A 181 8.42 12.36 -2.21
C LEU A 181 8.23 10.88 -1.85
N ARG A 182 8.50 9.95 -2.77
CA ARG A 182 8.52 8.50 -2.50
C ARG A 182 9.61 8.10 -1.51
N ILE A 183 10.81 8.69 -1.58
CA ILE A 183 11.88 8.48 -0.59
C ILE A 183 11.43 8.95 0.79
N VAL A 184 10.82 10.14 0.90
CA VAL A 184 10.29 10.66 2.17
C VAL A 184 9.21 9.72 2.74
N ILE A 185 8.29 9.23 1.90
CA ILE A 185 7.29 8.23 2.29
C ILE A 185 7.95 6.95 2.82
N ALA A 186 9.00 6.46 2.15
CA ALA A 186 9.70 5.26 2.56
C ALA A 186 10.38 5.41 3.92
N VAL A 187 11.00 6.57 4.18
CA VAL A 187 11.60 6.90 5.49
C VAL A 187 10.52 6.93 6.57
N LEU A 188 9.39 7.59 6.32
CA LEU A 188 8.25 7.60 7.24
C LEU A 188 7.67 6.20 7.49
N ALA A 189 7.65 5.34 6.48
CA ALA A 189 7.21 3.96 6.63
C ALA A 189 8.17 3.15 7.53
N ILE A 190 9.49 3.34 7.43
CA ILE A 190 10.46 2.73 8.35
C ILE A 190 10.17 3.15 9.79
N ILE A 191 9.97 4.45 10.02
CA ILE A 191 9.62 5.00 11.33
C ILE A 191 8.31 4.37 11.82
N HIS A 192 7.29 4.28 10.97
CA HIS A 192 6.01 3.64 11.28
C HIS A 192 6.19 2.18 11.72
N TYR A 193 7.00 1.37 11.03
CA TYR A 193 7.25 -0.02 11.43
C TYR A 193 7.95 -0.15 12.79
N ILE A 194 8.85 0.78 13.12
CA ILE A 194 9.54 0.83 14.42
C ILE A 194 8.53 1.13 15.54
N PHE A 195 7.65 2.12 15.33
CA PHE A 195 6.67 2.57 16.34
C PHE A 195 5.39 1.74 16.40
N LEU A 196 5.14 0.87 15.42
CA LEU A 196 3.96 0.00 15.39
C LEU A 196 3.92 -0.88 16.65
N LYS A 197 2.88 -0.81 17.48
CA LYS A 197 2.78 -1.62 18.70
C LYS A 197 2.56 -3.11 18.36
N ASN A 198 3.11 -4.02 19.19
CA ASN A 198 3.04 -5.49 19.00
C ASN A 198 1.66 -6.12 19.28
N THR A 199 0.61 -5.33 19.45
CA THR A 199 -0.74 -5.83 19.69
C THR A 199 -1.34 -6.36 18.40
N VAL A 200 -1.07 -7.63 18.10
CA VAL A 200 -1.79 -8.37 17.05
C VAL A 200 -3.26 -8.46 17.47
N LYS A 201 -4.16 -7.78 16.76
CA LYS A 201 -5.61 -7.87 17.02
C LYS A 201 -6.26 -9.03 16.28
N TYR A 202 -5.70 -9.46 15.15
CA TYR A 202 -6.25 -10.54 14.32
C TYR A 202 -5.19 -11.60 14.04
N THR A 203 -5.52 -12.86 14.30
CA THR A 203 -4.67 -14.02 14.00
C THR A 203 -5.33 -14.81 12.89
N PHE A 204 -4.63 -15.00 11.77
CA PHE A 204 -5.05 -15.94 10.74
C PHE A 204 -4.75 -17.34 11.25
N ARG A 205 -5.78 -18.17 11.41
CA ARG A 205 -5.63 -19.57 11.79
C ARG A 205 -6.23 -20.39 10.66
N GLU A 206 -5.40 -21.26 10.08
CA GLU A 206 -5.85 -22.26 9.12
C GLU A 206 -6.57 -23.35 9.93
N ASN A 207 -7.85 -23.58 9.63
CA ASN A 207 -8.58 -24.69 10.23
C ASN A 207 -8.34 -25.96 9.40
N ASN A 208 -8.59 -27.14 9.98
CA ASN A 208 -8.30 -28.45 9.36
C ASN A 208 -9.01 -28.70 8.01
N ASN A 209 -9.87 -27.78 7.58
CA ASN A 209 -10.66 -27.81 6.35
C ASN A 209 -10.15 -26.82 5.28
N THR A 210 -8.92 -26.29 5.39
CA THR A 210 -8.33 -25.30 4.44
C THR A 210 -9.09 -23.98 4.29
N GLU A 211 -9.92 -23.62 5.28
CA GLU A 211 -10.53 -22.30 5.37
C GLU A 211 -9.66 -21.39 6.25
N ILE A 212 -9.29 -20.22 5.72
CA ILE A 212 -8.51 -19.21 6.44
C ILE A 212 -9.48 -18.37 7.26
N GLU A 213 -9.64 -18.69 8.55
CA GLU A 213 -10.43 -17.90 9.48
C GLU A 213 -9.57 -16.82 10.15
N MET A 214 -10.08 -15.59 10.18
CA MET A 214 -9.43 -14.45 10.83
C MET A 214 -10.09 -14.22 12.19
N LYS A 215 -9.46 -14.67 13.28
CA LYS A 215 -9.99 -14.54 14.65
C LYS A 215 -9.37 -13.37 15.41
N SER A 216 -10.22 -12.65 16.14
CA SER A 216 -9.77 -11.58 17.04
C SER A 216 -9.00 -12.16 18.22
N ASN A 217 -7.89 -11.54 18.62
CA ASN A 217 -7.08 -11.97 19.76
C ASN A 217 -7.83 -11.83 21.11
N LYS A 218 -8.97 -11.14 21.10
CA LYS A 218 -9.92 -11.07 22.22
C LYS A 218 -10.66 -12.41 22.41
N GLU A 219 -10.99 -13.11 21.33
CA GLU A 219 -11.59 -14.47 21.36
C GLU A 219 -10.60 -15.51 21.89
N LEU A 220 -9.33 -15.44 21.47
CA LEU A 220 -8.28 -16.36 21.92
C LEU A 220 -8.04 -16.31 23.44
N LYS A 221 -8.27 -15.15 24.06
CA LYS A 221 -8.18 -14.99 25.51
C LYS A 221 -9.44 -15.46 26.23
N LEU A 222 -10.61 -15.33 25.62
CA LEU A 222 -11.88 -15.78 26.20
C LEU A 222 -12.00 -17.31 26.16
N ASN A 223 -11.70 -17.94 25.03
CA ASN A 223 -11.77 -19.40 24.90
C ASN A 223 -10.78 -20.11 25.82
N LYS A 224 -9.57 -19.55 26.02
CA LYS A 224 -8.62 -20.08 27.01
C LYS A 224 -9.14 -20.02 28.45
N GLN A 225 -10.00 -19.05 28.78
CA GLN A 225 -10.58 -18.93 30.11
C GLN A 225 -11.80 -19.84 30.31
N GLU A 226 -12.46 -20.26 29.22
CA GLU A 226 -13.52 -21.26 29.26
C GLU A 226 -12.97 -22.69 29.29
N ASP A 227 -11.84 -22.96 28.62
CA ASP A 227 -11.17 -24.28 28.65
C ASP A 227 -10.46 -24.59 29.99
N GLU A 228 -10.24 -23.58 30.85
CA GLU A 228 -9.60 -23.71 32.18
C GLU A 228 -10.60 -23.82 33.35
N LYS A 229 -11.91 -23.94 33.07
CA LYS A 229 -12.96 -24.20 34.08
C LYS A 229 -13.55 -25.60 33.94
#